data_AF-A0A964L1Q0-F1
#
_entry.id   AF-A0A964L1Q0-F1
#
_cell.length_a   1.000
_cell.length_b   1.000
_cell.length_c   1.000
_cell.angle_alpha   90.00
_cell.angle_beta   90.00
_cell.angle_gamma   90.00
#
_symmetry.space_group_name_H-M   'P 1'
#
loop_
_entity.id
_entity.type
_entity.pdbx_description
1 polymer ?
#
loop_
_entity_poly.entity_id
_entity_poly.type
_entity_poly.pdbx_seq_one_letter_code
_entity_poly.pdbx_strand_id
1 'polypeptide(L)'
;MYLLFEEAGKFMAGRVLSEADTSAQVELDSGKRVKVKGANMLLKFEKPAPAQLLAQAQALRPEIELELAWEFSPEDEFGFAELARDYFSANATLEQQVAMLLRLFEAPHYFRRAGKGRFRKAPAEVIA
;
A
#
# COMPACT_ATOMS: atom_id res chain seq x y z
N MET A 1 6.65 -16.84 -1.61
CA MET A 1 6.07 -15.73 -0.83
C MET A 1 7.00 -14.52 -0.72
N TYR A 2 6.45 -13.37 -1.05
CA TYR A 2 7.01 -12.03 -0.89
C TYR A 2 6.17 -11.22 0.10
N LEU A 3 6.77 -10.17 0.66
CA LEU A 3 6.12 -9.26 1.59
C LEU A 3 6.38 -7.81 1.18
N LEU A 4 5.31 -7.02 1.03
CA LEU A 4 5.32 -5.57 0.98
C LEU A 4 5.18 -5.04 2.41
N PHE A 5 6.03 -4.09 2.78
CA PHE A 5 6.04 -3.49 4.11
C PHE A 5 6.44 -2.02 4.05
N GLU A 6 6.13 -1.28 5.12
CA GLU A 6 6.57 0.11 5.29
C GLU A 6 7.73 0.19 6.29
N GLU A 7 8.82 0.86 5.91
CA GLU A 7 9.95 1.16 6.79
C GLU A 7 10.30 2.65 6.67
N ALA A 8 10.22 3.38 7.80
CA ALA A 8 10.53 4.81 7.87
C ALA A 8 9.87 5.66 6.77
N GLY A 9 8.59 5.38 6.48
CA GLY A 9 7.82 6.11 5.47
C GLY A 9 8.12 5.73 4.01
N LYS A 10 8.87 4.65 3.79
CA LYS A 10 9.13 4.07 2.47
C LYS A 10 8.47 2.71 2.33
N PHE A 11 7.92 2.43 1.17
CA PHE A 11 7.40 1.12 0.83
C PHE A 11 8.49 0.27 0.20
N MET A 12 8.69 -0.90 0.76
CA MET A 12 9.70 -1.86 0.32
C MET A 12 9.07 -3.23 0.20
N ALA A 13 9.62 -4.07 -0.68
CA ALA A 13 9.20 -5.44 -0.81
C ALA A 13 10.38 -6.38 -0.98
N GLY A 14 10.24 -7.61 -0.51
CA GLY A 14 11.29 -8.62 -0.58
C GLY A 14 10.78 -10.04 -0.35
N ARG A 15 11.68 -11.02 -0.44
CA ARG A 15 11.40 -12.44 -0.21
C ARG A 15 11.36 -12.73 1.29
N VAL A 16 10.30 -13.38 1.75
CA VAL A 16 10.22 -13.87 3.13
C VAL A 16 11.13 -15.08 3.27
N LEU A 17 12.08 -15.02 4.20
CA LEU A 17 13.01 -16.12 4.54
C LEU A 17 12.47 -16.95 5.71
N SER A 18 11.90 -16.28 6.71
CA SER A 18 11.26 -16.92 7.86
C SER A 18 10.25 -15.97 8.49
N GLU A 19 9.29 -16.53 9.22
CA GLU A 19 8.31 -15.79 10.01
C GLU A 19 8.28 -16.27 11.45
N ALA A 20 7.97 -15.35 12.35
CA ALA A 20 7.70 -15.55 13.75
C ALA A 20 6.44 -14.75 14.12
N ASP A 21 5.88 -14.99 15.30
CA ASP A 21 4.57 -14.48 15.72
C ASP A 21 4.38 -12.96 15.51
N THR A 22 5.43 -12.17 15.67
CA THR A 22 5.38 -10.70 15.55
C THR A 22 6.37 -10.11 14.55
N SER A 23 7.03 -10.93 13.72
CA SER A 23 8.00 -10.44 12.75
C SER A 23 8.33 -11.42 11.63
N ALA A 24 8.87 -10.91 10.51
CA ALA A 24 9.43 -11.72 9.44
C ALA A 24 10.88 -11.32 9.15
N GLN A 25 11.70 -12.26 8.71
CA GLN A 25 12.98 -12.00 8.06
C GLN A 25 12.74 -11.90 6.56
N VAL A 26 13.12 -10.76 5.97
CA VAL A 26 12.91 -10.47 4.55
C VAL A 26 14.23 -10.16 3.87
N GLU A 27 14.50 -10.79 2.74
CA GLU A 27 15.62 -10.48 1.85
C GLU A 27 15.17 -9.53 0.74
N LEU A 28 15.84 -8.39 0.64
CA LEU A 28 15.61 -7.38 -0.39
C LEU A 28 16.37 -7.74 -1.67
N ASP A 29 16.02 -7.10 -2.77
CA ASP A 29 16.66 -7.32 -4.08
C ASP A 29 18.17 -6.95 -4.07
N SER A 30 18.59 -6.10 -3.14
CA SER A 30 20.01 -5.79 -2.90
C SER A 30 20.79 -6.90 -2.17
N GLY A 31 20.11 -7.99 -1.76
CA GLY A 31 20.66 -9.03 -0.89
C GLY A 31 20.66 -8.66 0.60
N LYS A 32 20.30 -7.42 0.96
CA LYS A 32 20.18 -7.00 2.37
C LYS A 32 19.02 -7.75 3.03
N ARG A 33 19.27 -8.28 4.24
CA ARG A 33 18.23 -8.89 5.08
C ARG A 33 17.74 -7.91 6.13
N VAL A 34 16.42 -7.85 6.32
CA VAL A 34 15.76 -6.96 7.28
C VAL A 34 14.75 -7.73 8.11
N LYS A 35 14.66 -7.38 9.40
CA LYS A 35 13.61 -7.86 10.30
C LYS A 35 12.43 -6.90 10.21
N VAL A 36 11.31 -7.36 9.65
CA VAL A 36 10.07 -6.59 9.54
C VAL A 36 9.17 -6.93 10.73
N LYS A 37 8.78 -5.94 11.53
CA LYS A 37 7.77 -6.11 12.60
C LYS A 37 6.39 -6.31 11.98
N GLY A 38 5.53 -7.10 12.61
CA GLY A 38 4.17 -7.38 12.15
C GLY A 38 3.37 -6.11 11.83
N ALA A 39 3.46 -5.10 12.69
CA ALA A 39 2.79 -3.81 12.49
C ALA A 39 3.20 -3.06 11.21
N ASN A 40 4.36 -3.38 10.60
CA ASN A 40 4.84 -2.77 9.38
C ASN A 40 4.49 -3.57 8.12
N MET A 41 3.96 -4.79 8.27
CA MET A 41 3.59 -5.67 7.16
C MET A 41 2.30 -5.16 6.52
N LEU A 42 2.28 -5.04 5.20
CA LEU A 42 1.14 -4.49 4.48
C LEU A 42 0.43 -5.54 3.64
N LEU A 43 1.18 -6.37 2.91
CA LEU A 43 0.62 -7.30 1.94
C LEU A 43 1.59 -8.43 1.64
N LYS A 44 1.12 -9.68 1.69
CA LYS A 44 1.86 -10.85 1.23
C LYS A 44 1.38 -11.25 -0.16
N PHE A 45 2.30 -11.69 -1.00
CA PHE A 45 2.00 -12.05 -2.39
C PHE A 45 2.99 -13.09 -2.94
N GLU A 46 2.65 -13.76 -4.05
CA GLU A 46 3.52 -14.75 -4.69
C GLU A 46 4.14 -14.26 -5.99
N LYS A 47 3.42 -13.44 -6.75
CA LYS A 47 3.85 -12.85 -8.02
C LYS A 47 3.20 -11.46 -8.18
N PRO A 48 3.77 -10.57 -8.99
CA PRO A 48 5.06 -10.68 -9.68
C PRO A 48 6.26 -10.56 -8.72
N ALA A 49 7.49 -10.46 -9.23
CA ALA A 49 8.66 -10.19 -8.39
C ALA A 49 8.52 -8.82 -7.69
N PRO A 50 9.06 -8.63 -6.47
CA PRO A 50 8.93 -7.39 -5.69
C PRO A 50 9.25 -6.10 -6.45
N ALA A 51 10.39 -6.06 -7.16
CA ALA A 51 10.79 -4.90 -7.95
C ALA A 51 9.82 -4.61 -9.10
N GLN A 52 9.32 -5.65 -9.74
CA GLN A 52 8.34 -5.54 -10.82
C GLN A 52 6.97 -5.04 -10.31
N LEU A 53 6.53 -5.51 -9.14
CA LEU A 53 5.30 -5.02 -8.50
C LEU A 53 5.41 -3.52 -8.20
N LEU A 54 6.49 -3.10 -7.54
CA LEU A 54 6.70 -1.70 -7.18
C LEU A 54 6.83 -0.81 -8.43
N ALA A 55 7.51 -1.26 -9.48
CA ALA A 55 7.62 -0.51 -10.73
C ALA A 55 6.26 -0.33 -11.42
N GLN A 56 5.45 -1.39 -11.53
CA GLN A 56 4.12 -1.31 -12.12
C GLN A 56 3.18 -0.41 -11.30
N ALA A 57 3.19 -0.56 -9.97
CA ALA A 57 2.39 0.28 -9.09
C ALA A 57 2.79 1.76 -9.19
N GLN A 58 4.09 2.05 -9.29
CA GLN A 58 4.60 3.41 -9.46
C GLN A 58 4.16 4.03 -10.80
N ALA A 59 4.12 3.23 -11.87
CA ALA A 59 3.66 3.66 -13.19
C ALA A 59 2.15 3.93 -13.24
N LEU A 60 1.37 3.12 -12.52
CA LEU A 60 -0.10 3.22 -12.48
C LEU A 60 -0.60 4.32 -11.52
N ARG A 61 0.13 4.58 -10.43
CA ARG A 61 -0.21 5.58 -9.40
C ARG A 61 -0.71 6.94 -9.96
N PRO A 62 -0.05 7.59 -10.94
CA PRO A 62 -0.52 8.87 -11.47
C PRO A 62 -1.87 8.82 -12.20
N GLU A 63 -2.32 7.64 -12.62
CA GLU A 63 -3.64 7.44 -13.26
C GLU A 63 -4.80 7.44 -12.25
N ILE A 64 -4.50 7.43 -10.95
CA ILE A 64 -5.50 7.47 -9.89
C ILE A 64 -5.85 8.95 -9.61
N GLU A 65 -7.08 9.31 -9.94
CA GLU A 65 -7.66 10.62 -9.70
C GLU A 65 -8.01 10.77 -8.21
N LEU A 66 -7.42 11.76 -7.55
CA LEU A 66 -7.54 11.93 -6.10
C LEU A 66 -8.96 12.31 -5.67
N GLU A 67 -9.60 13.20 -6.43
CA GLU A 67 -10.95 13.65 -6.17
C GLU A 67 -11.95 12.49 -6.26
N LEU A 68 -11.85 11.70 -7.33
CA LEU A 68 -12.66 10.50 -7.52
C LEU A 68 -12.40 9.45 -6.42
N ALA A 69 -11.14 9.19 -6.09
CA ALA A 69 -10.79 8.27 -5.01
C ALA A 69 -11.34 8.77 -3.66
N TRP A 70 -11.40 10.08 -3.43
CA TRP A 70 -11.96 10.67 -2.22
C TRP A 70 -13.48 10.55 -2.16
N GLU A 71 -14.16 10.76 -3.29
CA GLU A 71 -15.62 10.65 -3.39
C GLU A 71 -16.10 9.23 -3.05
N PHE A 72 -15.39 8.21 -3.52
CA PHE A 72 -15.70 6.80 -3.22
C PHE A 72 -15.12 6.29 -1.90
N SER A 73 -14.35 7.11 -1.18
CA SER A 73 -13.77 6.69 0.09
C SER A 73 -14.80 6.63 1.21
N PRO A 74 -14.76 5.59 2.08
CA PRO A 74 -15.56 5.55 3.31
C PRO A 74 -15.29 6.74 4.23
N GLU A 75 -16.29 7.10 5.03
CA GLU A 75 -16.17 8.12 6.10
C GLU A 75 -15.31 7.64 7.29
N ASP A 76 -15.33 6.33 7.53
CA ASP A 76 -14.53 5.65 8.55
C ASP A 76 -13.14 5.27 8.04
N GLU A 77 -12.34 4.65 8.88
CA GLU A 77 -11.00 4.18 8.51
C GLU A 77 -11.07 2.99 7.55
N PHE A 78 -10.36 3.09 6.41
CA PHE A 78 -10.34 2.07 5.37
C PHE A 78 -8.92 1.62 4.99
N GLY A 79 -8.84 0.46 4.35
CA GLY A 79 -7.59 -0.09 3.84
C GLY A 79 -7.34 0.28 2.39
N PHE A 80 -6.08 0.41 1.97
CA PHE A 80 -5.74 0.71 0.57
C PHE A 80 -6.28 -0.33 -0.43
N ALA A 81 -6.30 -1.61 -0.05
CA ALA A 81 -6.78 -2.68 -0.92
C ALA A 81 -8.32 -2.70 -1.04
N GLU A 82 -9.02 -2.21 -0.02
CA GLU A 82 -10.47 -2.04 -0.03
C GLU A 82 -10.85 -0.92 -1.00
N LEU A 83 -10.27 0.27 -0.83
CA LEU A 83 -10.53 1.39 -1.73
C LEU A 83 -10.10 1.10 -3.18
N ALA A 84 -9.01 0.35 -3.39
CA ALA A 84 -8.63 -0.07 -4.73
C ALA A 84 -9.71 -0.92 -5.42
N ARG A 85 -10.46 -1.73 -4.66
CA ARG A 85 -11.55 -2.54 -5.21
C ARG A 85 -12.76 -1.69 -5.59
N ASP A 86 -13.06 -0.69 -4.78
CA ASP A 86 -14.17 0.22 -5.06
C ASP A 86 -13.84 1.17 -6.23
N TYR A 87 -12.58 1.61 -6.34
CA TYR A 87 -12.12 2.50 -7.40
C TYR A 87 -11.94 1.81 -8.76
N PHE A 88 -11.28 0.63 -8.80
CA PHE A 88 -10.96 -0.06 -10.05
C PHE A 88 -11.99 -1.14 -10.40
N SER A 89 -12.14 -2.13 -9.52
CA SER A 89 -13.12 -3.23 -9.63
C SER A 89 -12.99 -4.15 -8.42
N ALA A 90 -14.02 -4.95 -8.13
CA ALA A 90 -13.95 -5.98 -7.08
C ALA A 90 -12.74 -6.94 -7.21
N ASN A 91 -12.19 -7.09 -8.41
CA ASN A 91 -11.01 -7.90 -8.73
C ASN A 91 -9.73 -7.07 -8.90
N ALA A 92 -9.62 -5.90 -8.26
CA ALA A 92 -8.47 -5.02 -8.36
C ALA A 92 -7.15 -5.79 -8.23
N THR A 93 -6.26 -5.64 -9.23
CA THR A 93 -5.01 -6.39 -9.29
C THR A 93 -4.07 -5.99 -8.16
N LEU A 94 -3.01 -6.77 -7.97
CA LEU A 94 -2.01 -6.47 -6.95
C LEU A 94 -1.34 -5.11 -7.22
N GLU A 95 -1.03 -4.83 -8.49
CA GLU A 95 -0.44 -3.56 -8.93
C GLU A 95 -1.39 -2.40 -8.65
N GLN A 96 -2.70 -2.55 -8.90
CA GLN A 96 -3.73 -1.56 -8.59
C GLN A 96 -3.85 -1.27 -7.09
N GLN A 97 -3.85 -2.32 -6.26
CA GLN A 97 -3.89 -2.17 -4.80
C GLN A 97 -2.65 -1.42 -4.29
N VAL A 98 -1.46 -1.79 -4.76
CA VAL A 98 -0.22 -1.11 -4.36
C VAL A 98 -0.16 0.32 -4.92
N ALA A 99 -0.64 0.56 -6.14
CA ALA A 99 -0.73 1.91 -6.71
C ALA A 99 -1.64 2.81 -5.86
N MET A 100 -2.80 2.28 -5.42
CA MET A 100 -3.69 2.98 -4.49
C MET A 100 -2.96 3.33 -3.19
N LEU A 101 -2.28 2.35 -2.56
CA LEU A 101 -1.46 2.62 -1.38
C LEU A 101 -0.48 3.77 -1.58
N LEU A 102 0.27 3.76 -2.70
CA LEU A 102 1.23 4.82 -3.02
C LEU A 102 0.54 6.17 -3.21
N ARG A 103 -0.61 6.21 -3.90
CA ARG A 103 -1.36 7.42 -4.20
C ARG A 103 -1.93 8.08 -2.94
N LEU A 104 -2.55 7.29 -2.08
CA LEU A 104 -3.11 7.78 -0.81
C LEU A 104 -2.00 8.33 0.10
N PHE A 105 -0.86 7.66 0.14
CA PHE A 105 0.26 8.03 1.00
C PHE A 105 0.92 9.37 0.63
N GLU A 106 0.94 9.73 -0.66
CA GLU A 106 1.52 10.97 -1.18
C GLU A 106 0.56 12.17 -1.17
N ALA A 107 -0.74 11.94 -0.90
CA ALA A 107 -1.77 12.96 -0.92
C ALA A 107 -2.38 13.19 0.49
N PRO A 108 -1.59 13.65 1.49
CA PRO A 108 -2.08 13.81 2.87
C PRO A 108 -3.16 14.88 3.04
N HIS A 109 -3.33 15.76 2.05
CA HIS A 109 -4.41 16.74 1.99
C HIS A 109 -5.76 16.12 1.61
N TYR A 110 -5.75 15.01 0.86
CA TYR A 110 -6.94 14.19 0.58
C TYR A 110 -7.12 13.07 1.61
N PHE A 111 -6.03 12.42 2.05
CA PHE A 111 -6.08 11.18 2.83
C PHE A 111 -5.14 11.23 4.03
N ARG A 112 -5.72 11.23 5.22
CA ARG A 112 -4.98 11.20 6.49
C ARG A 112 -4.60 9.76 6.83
N ARG A 113 -3.39 9.56 7.35
CA ARG A 113 -2.90 8.24 7.79
C ARG A 113 -3.52 7.90 9.14
N ALA A 114 -4.10 6.71 9.25
CA ALA A 114 -4.69 6.17 10.47
C ALA A 114 -3.94 4.92 10.98
N GLY A 115 -2.86 4.54 10.31
CA GLY A 115 -2.06 3.36 10.62
C GLY A 115 -1.25 2.93 9.40
N LYS A 116 -0.54 1.81 9.48
CA LYS A 116 0.20 1.25 8.34
C LYS A 116 -0.78 0.67 7.33
N GLY A 117 -0.84 1.26 6.14
CA GLY A 117 -1.80 0.88 5.11
C GLY A 117 -3.26 1.24 5.41
N ARG A 118 -3.49 2.13 6.39
CA ARG A 118 -4.83 2.54 6.82
C ARG A 118 -4.99 4.05 6.70
N PHE A 119 -6.13 4.46 6.17
CA PHE A 119 -6.39 5.85 5.79
C PHE A 119 -7.79 6.29 6.23
N ARG A 120 -7.96 7.61 6.32
CA ARG A 120 -9.26 8.27 6.44
C ARG A 120 -9.28 9.44 5.47
N LYS A 121 -10.40 9.65 4.78
CA LYS A 121 -10.53 10.79 3.88
C LYS A 121 -10.55 12.10 4.66
N ALA A 122 -10.03 13.17 4.07
CA ALA A 122 -10.09 14.50 4.66
C ALA A 122 -11.54 15.02 4.61
N PRO A 123 -11.93 15.92 5.54
CA PRO A 123 -13.22 16.60 5.45
C PRO A 123 -13.36 17.38 4.15
N ALA A 124 -14.58 17.51 3.63
CA ALA A 124 -14.85 18.19 2.36
C ALA A 124 -14.35 19.65 2.36
N GLU A 125 -14.39 20.32 3.52
CA GLU A 125 -13.92 21.69 3.70
C GLU A 125 -12.41 21.85 3.50
N VAL A 126 -11.64 20.77 3.54
CA VAL A 126 -10.17 20.78 3.31
C VAL A 126 -9.83 20.65 1.83
N ILE A 127 -10.77 20.14 1.03
CA ILE A 127 -10.56 19.82 -0.40
C ILE A 127 -11.15 20.91 -1.31
N ALA A 128 -12.11 21.69 -0.79
CA ALA A 128 -12.77 22.81 -1.48
C ALA A 128 -11.86 24.03 -1.74
#